data_AF-A0A7J6TU44-F1
#
_entry.id   AF-A0A7J6TU44-F1
#
_cell.length_a   1.000
_cell.length_b   1.000
_cell.length_c   1.000
_cell.angle_alpha   90.00
_cell.angle_beta   90.00
_cell.angle_gamma   90.00
#
_symmetry.space_group_name_H-M   'P 1'
#
loop_
_entity.id
_entity.type
_entity.pdbx_description
1 polymer ?
#
loop_
_entity_poly.entity_id
_entity_poly.type
_entity_poly.pdbx_seq_one_letter_code
_entity_poly.pdbx_strand_id
1 'polypeptide(L)'
;MSSTLDRAEFDRRWWKGPPTISCAFALHNALWVASNIFQSNAAKKNIGRRVYIITNDDNPTGSSQERKAAEMKALDVGENDTDIDLAVLGISCSEEAQQFDVMKFWANVIPLAEEIEASHDPKKFLENTRGIMEDLATVIRRKEYKVRSLNRCNLTFAGAPDYVAAVQVYCHVKEAIKPH
;
A
#
# COMPACT_ATOMS: atom_id res chain seq x y z
N MET A 1 21.64 -1.05 -22.52
CA MET A 1 22.60 -0.01 -22.08
C MET A 1 22.17 0.42 -20.69
N SER A 2 22.83 -0.12 -19.66
CA SER A 2 22.47 0.13 -18.26
C SER A 2 23.07 1.47 -17.83
N SER A 3 22.23 2.49 -17.64
CA SER A 3 22.65 3.77 -17.06
C SER A 3 22.64 3.63 -15.54
N THR A 4 23.69 3.05 -14.98
CA THR A 4 23.95 3.13 -13.54
C THR A 4 24.28 4.59 -13.22
N LEU A 5 23.31 5.31 -12.66
CA LEU A 5 23.52 6.64 -12.09
C LEU A 5 24.65 6.54 -11.06
N ASP A 6 25.73 7.29 -11.28
CA ASP A 6 26.84 7.37 -10.34
C ASP A 6 26.32 7.93 -9.00
N ARG A 7 26.55 7.18 -7.92
CA ARG A 7 26.11 7.53 -6.56
C ARG A 7 26.60 8.93 -6.19
N ALA A 8 27.79 9.30 -6.65
CA ALA A 8 28.38 10.61 -6.39
C ALA A 8 27.65 11.76 -7.11
N GLU A 9 27.09 11.51 -8.30
CA GLU A 9 26.30 12.50 -9.03
C GLU A 9 24.90 12.66 -8.43
N PHE A 10 24.29 11.54 -8.00
CA PHE A 10 23.03 11.56 -7.28
C PHE A 10 23.14 12.40 -5.99
N ASP A 11 24.18 12.16 -5.19
CA ASP A 11 24.40 12.88 -3.95
C ASP A 11 24.64 14.37 -4.20
N ARG A 12 25.47 14.76 -5.17
CA ARG A 12 25.67 16.20 -5.45
C ARG A 12 24.41 16.92 -5.91
N ARG A 13 23.57 16.25 -6.68
CA ARG A 13 22.43 16.89 -7.37
C ARG A 13 21.15 16.88 -6.54
N TRP A 14 20.93 15.84 -5.75
CA TRP A 14 19.67 15.61 -5.03
C TRP A 14 19.82 15.50 -3.51
N TRP A 15 21.00 15.14 -3.00
CA TRP A 15 21.22 15.04 -1.56
C TRP A 15 21.46 16.42 -0.95
N LYS A 16 20.46 16.95 -0.24
CA LYS A 16 20.51 18.21 0.50
C LYS A 16 20.97 18.03 1.96
N GLY A 17 21.61 16.91 2.27
CA GLY A 17 21.76 16.42 3.65
C GLY A 17 20.50 15.66 4.09
N PRO A 18 20.57 14.86 5.18
CA PRO A 18 19.36 14.34 5.80
C PRO A 18 18.51 15.55 6.18
N PRO A 19 17.21 15.59 5.82
CA PRO A 19 16.34 16.64 6.31
C PRO A 19 16.48 16.65 7.83
N THR A 20 16.82 17.79 8.41
CA THR A 20 16.68 18.01 9.85
C THR A 20 15.19 18.04 10.13
N ILE A 21 14.56 16.87 10.08
CA ILE A 21 13.21 16.64 10.58
C ILE A 21 13.39 16.84 12.09
N SER A 22 12.91 17.99 12.58
CA SER A 22 12.90 18.24 14.01
C SER A 22 12.18 17.08 14.68
N CYS A 23 12.86 16.46 15.64
CA CYS A 23 12.34 15.70 16.77
C CYS A 23 10.84 15.32 16.70
N ALA A 24 10.56 14.02 16.57
CA ALA A 24 9.24 13.41 16.72
C ALA A 24 8.16 13.95 15.76
N PHE A 25 8.29 13.66 14.46
CA PHE A 25 7.12 13.72 13.60
C PHE A 25 6.18 12.57 13.95
N ALA A 26 5.17 12.87 14.75
CA ALA A 26 4.26 11.86 15.24
C ALA A 26 3.38 11.34 14.09
N LEU A 27 3.42 10.02 13.86
CA LEU A 27 2.74 9.36 12.74
C LEU A 27 1.24 9.68 12.65
N HIS A 28 0.56 9.88 13.79
CA HIS A 28 -0.85 10.26 13.81
C HIS A 28 -1.11 11.60 13.09
N ASN A 29 -0.19 12.56 13.16
CA ASN A 29 -0.31 13.83 12.43
C ASN A 29 -0.16 13.62 10.92
N ALA A 30 0.73 12.72 10.50
CA ALA A 30 0.89 12.34 9.10
C ALA A 30 -0.41 11.77 8.52
N LEU A 31 -1.03 10.84 9.26
CA LEU A 31 -2.30 10.21 8.88
C LEU A 31 -3.44 11.23 8.85
N TRP A 32 -3.48 12.18 9.79
CA TRP A 32 -4.45 13.27 9.79
C TRP A 32 -4.28 14.23 8.60
N VAL A 33 -3.05 14.60 8.26
CA VAL A 33 -2.79 15.42 7.07
C VAL A 33 -3.20 14.66 5.81
N ALA A 34 -2.88 13.36 5.72
CA ALA A 34 -3.30 12.52 4.60
C ALA A 34 -4.83 12.49 4.44
N SER A 35 -5.59 12.31 5.53
CA SER A 35 -7.06 12.33 5.48
C SER A 35 -7.59 13.68 4.99
N ASN A 36 -7.01 14.78 5.47
CA ASN A 36 -7.41 16.13 5.04
C ASN A 36 -7.14 16.40 3.55
N ILE A 37 -6.07 15.84 2.99
CA ILE A 37 -5.79 15.93 1.55
C ILE A 37 -6.92 15.26 0.75
N PHE A 38 -7.44 14.11 1.21
CA PHE A 38 -8.57 13.47 0.55
C PHE A 38 -9.91 14.16 0.79
N GLN A 39 -10.10 14.82 1.93
CA GLN A 39 -11.32 15.57 2.24
C GLN A 39 -11.39 16.91 1.49
N SER A 40 -10.25 17.61 1.33
CA SER A 40 -10.17 18.90 0.63
C SER A 40 -10.28 18.77 -0.88
N ASN A 41 -9.88 17.61 -1.44
CA ASN A 41 -10.09 17.31 -2.84
C ASN A 41 -11.52 16.81 -3.05
N ALA A 42 -12.32 17.56 -3.82
CA ALA A 42 -13.68 17.19 -4.24
C ALA A 42 -13.72 16.00 -5.24
N ALA A 43 -12.80 15.05 -5.11
CA ALA A 43 -12.80 13.83 -5.89
C ALA A 43 -14.13 13.10 -5.64
N LYS A 44 -14.76 12.64 -6.73
CA LYS A 44 -16.05 11.97 -6.70
C LYS A 44 -16.03 10.85 -5.65
N LYS A 45 -17.09 10.75 -4.83
CA LYS A 45 -17.29 9.75 -3.76
C LYS A 45 -17.08 8.27 -4.15
N ASN A 46 -16.80 7.96 -5.41
CA ASN A 46 -16.71 6.61 -5.97
C ASN A 46 -15.30 6.26 -6.51
N ILE A 47 -14.28 7.07 -6.23
CA ILE A 47 -12.88 6.76 -6.55
C ILE A 47 -12.26 6.17 -5.29
N GLY A 48 -11.70 4.95 -5.38
CA GLY A 48 -11.00 4.33 -4.25
C GLY A 48 -9.84 5.22 -3.79
N ARG A 49 -9.77 5.51 -2.50
CA ARG A 49 -8.74 6.34 -1.89
C ARG A 49 -7.71 5.43 -1.23
N ARG A 50 -6.43 5.63 -1.52
CA ARG A 50 -5.36 4.79 -0.98
C ARG A 50 -4.12 5.62 -0.65
N VAL A 51 -3.54 5.38 0.52
CA VAL A 51 -2.28 5.96 0.98
C VAL A 51 -1.22 4.88 1.03
N TYR A 52 -0.13 5.08 0.30
CA TYR A 52 1.07 4.25 0.40
C TYR A 52 2.05 4.87 1.37
N ILE A 53 2.36 4.14 2.45
CA ILE A 53 3.38 4.51 3.43
C ILE A 53 4.64 3.74 3.08
N ILE A 54 5.67 4.45 2.62
CA ILE A 54 6.96 3.86 2.30
C ILE A 54 7.91 4.20 3.45
N THR A 55 8.40 3.19 4.16
CA THR A 55 9.18 3.38 5.40
C THR A 55 10.21 2.27 5.57
N ASN A 56 11.36 2.60 6.16
CA ASN A 56 12.36 1.63 6.63
C ASN A 56 12.30 1.42 8.16
N ASP A 57 11.43 2.14 8.86
CA ASP A 57 11.27 2.07 10.31
C ASP A 57 10.09 1.15 10.68
N ASP A 58 10.41 0.08 11.41
CA ASP A 58 9.45 -0.95 11.84
C ASP A 58 8.69 -0.54 13.12
N ASN A 59 9.17 0.45 13.87
CA ASN A 59 8.51 1.02 15.03
C ASN A 59 8.74 2.56 15.09
N PRO A 60 8.01 3.33 14.28
CA PRO A 60 8.18 4.78 14.17
C PRO A 60 7.71 5.57 15.41
N THR A 61 7.20 4.90 16.45
CA THR A 61 6.65 5.55 17.63
C THR A 61 7.61 5.44 18.82
N GLY A 62 7.96 6.59 19.40
CA GLY A 62 8.89 6.66 20.53
C GLY A 62 8.24 6.36 21.88
N SER A 63 6.92 6.55 22.00
CA SER A 63 6.18 6.32 23.25
C SER A 63 4.90 5.50 23.05
N SER A 64 4.45 4.82 24.13
CA SER A 64 3.20 4.06 24.14
C SER A 64 1.96 4.93 23.84
N GLN A 65 1.99 6.20 24.26
CA GLN A 65 0.92 7.14 23.99
C GLN A 65 0.83 7.51 22.50
N GLU A 66 1.98 7.77 21.86
CA GLU A 66 2.04 8.04 20.42
C GLU A 66 1.65 6.82 19.58
N ARG A 67 2.02 5.62 20.04
CA ARG A 67 1.58 4.36 19.44
C ARG A 67 0.06 4.25 19.42
N LYS A 68 -0.59 4.40 20.57
CA LYS A 68 -2.05 4.34 20.67
C LYS A 68 -2.72 5.43 19.85
N ALA A 69 -2.17 6.65 19.83
CA ALA A 69 -2.71 7.74 19.02
C ALA A 69 -2.61 7.43 17.51
N ALA A 70 -1.51 6.82 17.06
CA ALA A 70 -1.34 6.42 15.67
C ALA A 70 -2.26 5.26 15.28
N GLU A 71 -2.37 4.22 16.11
CA GLU A 71 -3.29 3.10 15.90
C GLU A 71 -4.75 3.59 15.83
N MET A 72 -5.17 4.42 16.78
CA MET A 72 -6.52 5.00 16.80
C MET A 72 -6.79 5.89 15.59
N LYS A 73 -5.81 6.70 15.17
CA LYS A 73 -5.98 7.56 13.99
C LYS A 73 -6.02 6.75 12.70
N ALA A 74 -5.29 5.64 12.63
CA ALA A 74 -5.32 4.75 11.48
C ALA A 74 -6.69 4.06 11.33
N LEU A 75 -7.26 3.60 12.45
CA LEU A 75 -8.64 3.07 12.49
C LEU A 75 -9.66 4.12 12.04
N ASP A 76 -9.53 5.36 12.51
CA ASP A 76 -10.40 6.47 12.12
C ASP A 76 -10.36 6.76 10.61
N VAL A 77 -9.16 6.76 10.03
CA VAL A 77 -8.94 6.97 8.58
C VAL A 77 -9.46 5.80 7.74
N GLY A 78 -9.26 4.56 8.21
CA GLY A 78 -9.63 3.34 7.50
C GLY A 78 -11.12 3.01 7.57
N GLU A 79 -11.68 2.90 8.77
CA GLU A 79 -13.04 2.36 8.97
C GLU A 79 -14.12 3.44 9.16
N ASN A 80 -13.80 4.57 9.79
CA ASN A 80 -14.84 5.44 10.36
C ASN A 80 -15.19 6.68 9.52
N ASP A 81 -14.22 7.32 8.86
CA ASP A 81 -14.45 8.68 8.31
C ASP A 81 -14.19 8.81 6.81
N THR A 82 -13.31 7.97 6.24
CA THR A 82 -12.78 8.26 4.91
C THR A 82 -12.63 7.11 3.92
N ASP A 83 -12.93 5.84 4.22
CA ASP A 83 -12.79 4.74 3.21
C ASP A 83 -11.43 4.84 2.47
N ILE A 84 -10.37 5.14 3.24
CA ILE A 84 -9.00 5.28 2.74
C ILE A 84 -8.27 3.99 3.08
N ASP A 85 -7.83 3.29 2.05
CA ASP A 85 -6.96 2.13 2.22
C ASP A 85 -5.55 2.58 2.60
N LEU A 86 -5.05 2.11 3.75
CA LEU A 86 -3.65 2.31 4.14
C LEU A 86 -2.82 1.10 3.67
N ALA A 87 -1.71 1.34 3.00
CA ALA A 87 -0.79 0.28 2.56
C ALA A 87 0.64 0.64 2.95
N VAL A 88 1.28 -0.18 3.78
CA VAL A 88 2.69 0.00 4.17
C VAL A 88 3.59 -0.84 3.28
N LEU A 89 4.69 -0.23 2.87
CA LEU A 89 5.75 -0.82 2.08
C LEU A 89 7.06 -0.60 2.84
N GLY A 90 7.53 -1.67 3.48
CA GLY A 90 8.81 -1.70 4.18
C GLY A 90 9.98 -1.64 3.20
N ILE A 91 10.98 -0.82 3.44
CA ILE A 91 12.24 -0.84 2.69
C ILE A 91 13.33 -1.40 3.59
N SER A 92 13.99 -2.47 3.15
CA SER A 92 15.28 -2.87 3.71
C SER A 92 16.41 -2.17 2.97
N CYS A 93 17.26 -1.44 3.68
CA CYS A 93 18.35 -0.65 3.09
C CYS A 93 19.62 -1.48 2.77
N SER A 94 19.70 -2.75 3.16
CA SER A 94 20.83 -3.64 2.86
C SER A 94 20.41 -5.11 2.96
N GLU A 95 21.13 -6.01 2.27
CA GLU A 95 21.02 -7.47 2.45
C GLU A 95 21.38 -7.90 3.88
N GLU A 96 22.19 -7.09 4.57
CA GLU A 96 22.62 -7.29 5.95
C GLU A 96 21.76 -6.52 6.97
N ALA A 97 20.84 -5.66 6.50
CA ALA A 97 19.98 -4.88 7.39
C ALA A 97 18.89 -5.76 8.01
N GLN A 98 18.58 -5.47 9.27
CA GLN A 98 17.54 -6.15 10.03
C GLN A 98 16.23 -6.19 9.23
N GLN A 99 15.68 -7.39 9.08
CA GLN A 99 14.44 -7.63 8.34
C GLN A 99 13.32 -6.75 8.91
N PHE A 100 12.67 -5.97 8.04
CA PHE A 100 11.54 -5.11 8.40
C PHE A 100 10.40 -5.95 9.00
N ASP A 101 10.11 -5.74 10.28
CA ASP A 101 9.10 -6.52 11.01
C ASP A 101 7.81 -5.72 11.21
N VAL A 102 6.81 -6.02 10.38
CA VAL A 102 5.50 -5.36 10.40
C VAL A 102 4.71 -5.66 11.67
N MET A 103 4.96 -6.80 12.31
CA MET A 103 4.21 -7.22 13.50
C MET A 103 4.51 -6.36 14.72
N LYS A 104 5.62 -5.62 14.73
CA LYS A 104 5.99 -4.74 15.85
C LYS A 104 5.01 -3.60 16.06
N PHE A 105 4.49 -3.04 14.97
CA PHE A 105 3.67 -1.82 15.01
C PHE A 105 2.62 -1.79 13.89
N TRP A 106 3.05 -1.95 12.64
CA TRP A 106 2.23 -1.72 11.45
C TRP A 106 1.04 -2.68 11.29
N ALA A 107 1.09 -3.88 11.89
CA ALA A 107 -0.04 -4.82 11.89
C ALA A 107 -1.30 -4.29 12.59
N ASN A 108 -1.16 -3.35 13.52
CA ASN A 108 -2.30 -2.71 14.20
C ASN A 108 -2.80 -1.44 13.48
N VAL A 109 -2.03 -0.94 12.52
CA VAL A 109 -2.29 0.33 11.81
C VAL A 109 -2.93 0.09 10.45
N ILE A 110 -2.55 -1.01 9.80
CA ILE A 110 -3.12 -1.40 8.52
C ILE A 110 -4.26 -2.37 8.81
N PRO A 111 -5.47 -2.18 8.27
CA PRO A 111 -6.42 -3.27 8.20
C PRO A 111 -5.76 -4.35 7.35
N LEU A 112 -5.38 -5.48 7.98
CA LEU A 112 -4.92 -6.65 7.26
C LEU A 112 -6.07 -7.06 6.33
N ALA A 113 -5.98 -6.63 5.06
CA ALA A 113 -7.02 -6.89 4.08
C ALA A 113 -7.29 -8.40 4.00
N GLU A 114 -8.52 -8.76 3.59
CA GLU A 114 -9.01 -10.13 3.38
C GLU A 114 -8.01 -11.07 2.65
N GLU A 115 -7.03 -10.55 1.91
CA GLU A 115 -5.91 -11.30 1.33
C GLU A 115 -5.01 -12.03 2.35
N ILE A 116 -5.00 -11.63 3.62
CA ILE A 116 -4.26 -12.33 4.70
C ILE A 116 -5.09 -13.51 5.25
N GLU A 117 -6.41 -13.53 5.07
CA GLU A 117 -7.18 -14.77 5.28
C GLU A 117 -6.93 -15.78 4.14
N ALA A 118 -6.71 -15.31 2.91
CA ALA A 118 -6.41 -16.18 1.77
C ALA A 118 -4.99 -16.76 1.80
N SER A 119 -4.02 -16.02 2.35
CA SER A 119 -2.64 -16.48 2.54
C SER A 119 -2.38 -16.68 4.03
N HIS A 120 -2.48 -17.93 4.49
CA HIS A 120 -2.27 -18.38 5.88
C HIS A 120 -0.86 -18.09 6.46
N ASP A 121 -0.10 -17.15 5.91
CA ASP A 121 1.21 -16.73 6.41
C ASP A 121 1.43 -15.22 6.17
N PRO A 122 1.19 -14.37 7.19
CA PRO A 122 1.44 -12.93 7.15
C PRO A 122 2.86 -12.57 6.72
N LYS A 123 3.83 -13.48 6.94
CA LYS A 123 5.24 -13.28 6.59
C LYS A 123 5.50 -13.26 5.09
N LYS A 124 4.73 -14.00 4.28
CA LYS A 124 4.93 -14.12 2.82
C LYS A 124 4.45 -12.90 2.03
N PHE A 125 3.41 -12.21 2.50
CA PHE A 125 2.95 -10.96 1.88
C PHE A 125 3.99 -9.84 2.06
N LEU A 126 4.73 -9.88 3.17
CA LEU A 126 5.70 -8.87 3.60
C LEU A 126 7.11 -9.10 3.01
N GLU A 127 7.44 -10.36 2.69
CA GLU A 127 8.74 -10.76 2.14
C GLU A 127 9.04 -10.18 0.75
N ASN A 128 8.01 -9.70 0.04
CA ASN A 128 8.15 -9.07 -1.28
C ASN A 128 8.61 -7.60 -1.25
N THR A 129 8.85 -7.03 -0.06
CA THR A 129 9.32 -5.64 0.09
C THR A 129 10.84 -5.58 0.32
N ARG A 130 11.57 -6.45 -0.39
CA ARG A 130 13.04 -6.46 -0.37
C ARG A 130 13.58 -5.47 -1.40
N GLY A 131 14.18 -4.39 -0.90
CA GLY A 131 15.42 -3.77 -1.42
C GLY A 131 15.49 -3.18 -2.84
N ILE A 132 14.56 -3.48 -3.76
CA ILE A 132 14.68 -3.05 -5.16
C ILE A 132 13.50 -2.13 -5.51
N MET A 133 13.82 -0.93 -6.00
CA MET A 133 12.82 0.05 -6.43
C MET A 133 11.86 -0.50 -7.50
N GLU A 134 12.34 -1.43 -8.33
CA GLU A 134 11.56 -2.15 -9.34
C GLU A 134 10.52 -3.10 -8.72
N ASP A 135 10.89 -3.80 -7.65
CA ASP A 135 9.97 -4.67 -6.89
C ASP A 135 8.92 -3.82 -6.17
N LEU A 136 9.34 -2.71 -5.56
CA LEU A 136 8.43 -1.75 -4.94
C LEU A 136 7.43 -1.17 -5.96
N ALA A 137 7.90 -0.76 -7.14
CA ALA A 137 7.05 -0.26 -8.21
C ALA A 137 6.07 -1.34 -8.69
N THR A 138 6.50 -2.59 -8.74
CA THR A 138 5.64 -3.73 -9.09
C THR A 138 4.57 -3.96 -8.04
N VAL A 139 4.92 -3.91 -6.74
CA VAL A 139 3.97 -4.04 -5.63
C VAL A 139 2.96 -2.90 -5.65
N ILE A 140 3.42 -1.66 -5.87
CA ILE A 140 2.53 -0.50 -6.00
C ILE A 140 1.59 -0.68 -7.18
N ARG A 141 2.09 -1.04 -8.37
CA ARG A 141 1.26 -1.27 -9.57
C ARG A 141 0.20 -2.36 -9.37
N ARG A 142 0.53 -3.45 -8.65
CA ARG A 142 -0.44 -4.49 -8.29
C ARG A 142 -1.57 -3.96 -7.42
N LYS A 143 -1.28 -2.98 -6.55
CA LYS A 143 -2.22 -2.38 -5.60
C LYS A 143 -2.86 -1.09 -6.11
N GLU A 144 -2.35 -0.48 -7.19
CA GLU A 144 -2.77 0.83 -7.69
C GLU A 144 -4.21 0.83 -8.19
N TYR A 145 -4.64 -0.24 -8.85
CA TYR A 145 -5.96 -0.36 -9.43
C TYR A 145 -6.82 -1.37 -8.67
N LYS A 146 -8.02 -0.95 -8.25
CA LYS A 146 -9.06 -1.88 -7.82
C LYS A 146 -9.41 -2.83 -8.97
N VAL A 147 -9.65 -4.10 -8.65
CA VAL A 147 -10.11 -5.09 -9.63
C VAL A 147 -11.41 -4.61 -10.26
N ARG A 148 -11.47 -4.59 -11.60
CA ARG A 148 -12.66 -4.21 -12.36
C ARG A 148 -13.11 -5.38 -13.23
N SER A 149 -14.28 -5.94 -12.92
CA SER A 149 -14.91 -6.96 -13.77
C SER A 149 -15.29 -6.35 -15.10
N LEU A 150 -14.94 -7.03 -16.19
CA LEU A 150 -15.39 -6.68 -17.54
C LEU A 150 -16.88 -6.98 -17.71
N ASN A 151 -17.31 -8.14 -17.21
CA ASN A 151 -18.71 -8.55 -17.28
C ASN A 151 -19.08 -9.50 -16.13
N ARG A 152 -20.38 -9.71 -15.91
CA ARG A 152 -20.93 -10.74 -15.01
C ARG A 152 -21.84 -11.65 -15.82
N CYS A 153 -21.59 -12.95 -15.80
CA CYS A 153 -22.38 -13.91 -16.55
C CYS A 153 -22.72 -15.14 -15.69
N ASN A 154 -23.78 -15.83 -16.09
CA ASN A 154 -24.21 -17.06 -15.46
C ASN A 154 -23.61 -18.24 -16.23
N LEU A 155 -22.83 -19.08 -15.55
CA LEU A 155 -22.38 -20.37 -16.06
C LEU A 155 -23.41 -21.42 -15.68
N THR A 156 -23.96 -22.09 -16.69
CA THR A 156 -24.83 -23.25 -16.53
C THR A 156 -24.02 -24.52 -16.82
N PHE A 157 -24.22 -25.55 -16.01
CA PHE A 157 -23.52 -26.82 -16.19
C PHE A 157 -24.32 -27.72 -17.13
N ALA A 158 -23.68 -28.22 -18.19
CA ALA A 158 -24.35 -29.01 -19.24
C ALA A 158 -25.05 -30.29 -18.74
N GLY A 159 -24.64 -30.84 -17.59
CA GLY A 159 -25.26 -32.00 -16.96
C GLY A 159 -26.16 -31.69 -15.76
N ALA A 160 -26.29 -30.42 -15.37
CA ALA A 160 -27.02 -30.02 -14.17
C ALA A 160 -27.59 -28.59 -14.34
N PRO A 161 -28.62 -28.42 -15.20
CA PRO A 161 -29.13 -27.10 -15.58
C PRO A 161 -29.76 -26.31 -14.43
N ASP A 162 -30.15 -27.00 -13.34
CA ASP A 162 -30.67 -26.37 -12.12
C ASP A 162 -29.58 -25.65 -11.31
N TYR A 163 -28.30 -25.95 -11.58
CA TYR A 163 -27.17 -25.30 -10.94
C TYR A 163 -26.63 -24.20 -11.84
N VAL A 164 -26.69 -22.97 -11.34
CA VAL A 164 -26.21 -21.78 -12.02
C VAL A 164 -25.16 -21.10 -11.16
N ALA A 165 -23.95 -20.95 -11.69
CA ALA A 165 -22.88 -20.21 -11.04
C ALA A 165 -22.78 -18.80 -11.63
N ALA A 166 -22.97 -17.77 -10.80
CA ALA A 166 -22.70 -16.40 -11.20
C ALA A 166 -21.19 -16.15 -11.18
N VAL A 167 -20.60 -15.83 -12.33
CA VAL A 167 -19.17 -15.55 -12.46
C VAL A 167 -18.91 -14.14 -12.96
N GLN A 168 -17.77 -13.60 -12.55
CA GLN A 168 -17.27 -12.32 -13.02
C GLN A 168 -16.11 -12.57 -13.97
N VAL A 169 -16.18 -11.99 -15.16
CA VAL A 169 -15.15 -12.10 -16.19
C VAL A 169 -14.21 -10.92 -16.05
N TYR A 170 -12.91 -11.18 -16.04
CA TYR A 170 -11.85 -10.17 -15.93
C TYR A 170 -10.99 -10.17 -17.19
N CYS A 171 -10.40 -9.02 -17.52
CA CYS A 171 -9.46 -8.86 -18.63
C CYS A 171 -8.09 -8.47 -18.05
N HIS A 172 -7.15 -9.42 -18.03
CA HIS A 172 -5.82 -9.20 -17.47
C HIS A 172 -4.87 -8.50 -18.45
N VAL A 173 -5.12 -8.62 -19.75
CA VAL A 173 -4.30 -8.03 -20.81
C VAL A 173 -5.21 -7.23 -21.72
N LYS A 174 -4.96 -5.92 -21.78
CA LYS A 174 -5.68 -5.00 -22.68
C LYS A 174 -4.66 -4.19 -23.47
N GLU A 175 -4.85 -4.14 -24.78
CA GLU A 175 -4.01 -3.34 -25.66
C GLU A 175 -4.18 -1.84 -25.36
N ALA A 176 -3.07 -1.12 -25.25
CA ALA A 176 -3.05 0.31 -25.00
C ALA A 176 -3.23 1.08 -26.31
N ILE A 177 -4.43 1.62 -26.52
CA ILE A 177 -4.76 2.42 -27.70
C ILE A 177 -4.48 3.89 -27.41
N LYS A 178 -3.85 4.61 -28.34
CA LYS A 178 -3.59 6.05 -28.21
C LYS A 178 -4.93 6.81 -28.10
N PRO A 179 -5.13 7.67 -27.08
CA PRO A 179 -6.33 8.48 -27.00
C PRO A 179 -6.38 9.44 -28.20
N HIS A 180 -7.55 9.51 -28.84
CA HIS A 180 -7.83 10.41 -29.96
C HIS A 180 -7.91 11.87 -29.51
#